data_AF-A0A5J9T9M7-F1
#
_entry.id   AF-A0A5J9T9M7-F1
#
_cell.length_a   1.000
_cell.length_b   1.000
_cell.length_c   1.000
_cell.angle_alpha   90.00
_cell.angle_beta   90.00
_cell.angle_gamma   90.00
#
_symmetry.space_group_name_H-M   'P 1'
#
loop_
_entity.id
_entity.type
_entity.pdbx_description
1 polymer ?
#
loop_
_entity_poly.entity_id
_entity_poly.type
_entity_poly.pdbx_seq_one_letter_code
_entity_poly.pdbx_strand_id
1 'polypeptide(L)'
;LTKPKLKILLHIYAVSVPPPNGLEQSYNGDIRANTSGYRNGVPIGEPEFVPIFFVYPQGLRELLLYTKRRYNSPIIYVTENGIAEANNASIPIKQALKDGHRISFHYRHLQLLNHAIRDGVDVRGYFTWTFSEFFFNDPFSDSRW
;
A
#
# COMPACT_ATOMS: atom_id res chain seq x y z
N LEU A 1 24.63 -2.36 -15.61
CA LEU A 1 24.09 -1.27 -14.75
C LEU A 1 22.59 -1.51 -14.55
N THR A 2 22.23 -2.32 -13.56
CA THR A 2 20.84 -2.61 -13.20
C THR A 2 20.28 -1.43 -12.40
N LYS A 3 19.30 -0.73 -12.94
CA LYS A 3 18.58 0.32 -12.20
C LYS A 3 17.87 -0.34 -11.01
N PRO A 4 17.96 0.23 -9.78
CA PRO A 4 17.26 -0.32 -8.63
C PRO A 4 15.75 -0.32 -8.88
N LYS A 5 15.11 -1.48 -8.70
CA LYS A 5 13.65 -1.63 -8.74
C LYS A 5 13.13 -1.39 -7.32
N LEU A 6 12.37 -0.31 -7.13
CA LEU A 6 11.80 0.03 -5.83
C LEU A 6 10.43 -0.64 -5.66
N LYS A 7 10.26 -1.41 -4.58
CA LYS A 7 8.97 -1.98 -4.15
C LYS A 7 8.37 -1.04 -3.09
N ILE A 8 7.08 -0.75 -3.18
CA ILE A 8 6.38 0.27 -2.39
C ILE A 8 5.17 -0.37 -1.70
N LEU A 9 5.05 -0.25 -0.37
CA LEU A 9 3.83 -0.56 0.41
C LEU A 9 3.15 0.74 0.89
N LEU A 10 1.81 0.82 0.77
CA LEU A 10 1.08 2.09 0.60
C LEU A 10 0.13 2.50 1.74
N HIS A 11 0.14 1.81 2.87
CA HIS A 11 -0.94 1.90 3.86
C HIS A 11 -0.56 2.53 5.20
N ILE A 12 0.66 3.07 5.32
CA ILE A 12 1.23 3.51 6.60
C ILE A 12 1.84 4.91 6.48
N TYR A 13 1.61 5.72 7.50
CA TYR A 13 2.35 6.96 7.73
C TYR A 13 3.68 6.65 8.41
N ALA A 14 4.75 7.31 7.98
CA ALA A 14 6.10 7.07 8.50
C ALA A 14 6.78 8.39 8.91
N VAL A 15 7.47 8.36 10.05
CA VAL A 15 8.31 9.45 10.56
C VAL A 15 9.73 8.94 10.76
N SER A 16 10.72 9.63 10.21
CA SER A 16 12.12 9.25 10.36
C SER A 16 12.56 9.30 11.82
N VAL A 17 13.33 8.30 12.25
CA VAL A 17 13.97 8.26 13.57
C VAL A 17 15.49 8.12 13.44
N PRO A 18 16.29 8.61 14.41
CA PRO A 18 17.73 8.41 14.44
C PRO A 18 18.12 6.92 14.44
N PRO A 19 19.35 6.57 14.00
CA PRO A 19 19.82 5.20 14.06
C PRO A 19 19.86 4.70 15.52
N PRO A 20 19.41 3.44 15.78
CA PRO A 20 19.51 2.85 17.10
C PRO A 20 20.99 2.68 17.51
N ASN A 21 21.25 2.66 18.81
CA ASN A 21 22.58 2.34 19.32
C ASN A 21 23.01 0.95 18.82
N GLY A 22 24.31 0.75 18.59
CA GLY A 22 24.84 -0.50 18.00
C GLY A 22 24.52 -1.78 18.76
N LEU A 23 24.11 -1.66 20.02
CA LEU A 23 23.70 -2.77 20.90
C LEU A 23 22.18 -3.04 20.88
N GLU A 24 21.37 -2.17 20.27
CA GLU A 24 19.90 -2.23 20.19
C GLU A 24 19.40 -2.47 18.76
N GLN A 25 20.21 -3.14 17.93
CA GLN A 25 19.79 -3.52 16.59
C GLN A 25 18.62 -4.49 16.67
N SER A 26 17.53 -4.15 15.99
CA SER A 26 16.38 -5.02 15.82
C SER A 26 15.83 -4.85 14.41
N TYR A 27 15.10 -5.86 13.94
CA TYR A 27 14.36 -5.78 12.67
C TYR A 27 13.52 -4.50 12.58
N ASN A 28 12.84 -4.13 13.68
CA ASN A 28 12.02 -2.92 13.75
C ASN A 28 12.83 -1.62 13.80
N GLY A 29 14.06 -1.66 14.35
CA GLY A 29 14.95 -0.50 14.40
C GLY A 29 15.67 -0.22 13.08
N ASP A 30 15.81 -1.23 12.21
CA ASP A 30 16.55 -1.10 10.96
C ASP A 30 15.82 -0.24 9.90
N ILE A 31 14.48 -0.20 9.94
CA ILE A 31 13.68 0.66 9.06
C ILE A 31 13.94 2.15 9.29
N ARG A 32 14.50 2.52 10.46
CA ARG A 32 14.78 3.92 10.88
C ARG A 32 13.59 4.86 10.68
N ALA A 33 12.40 4.32 10.88
CA ALA A 33 11.15 5.05 10.82
C ALA A 33 10.15 4.50 11.85
N ASN A 34 9.40 5.38 12.50
CA ASN A 34 8.20 5.00 13.22
C ASN A 34 7.02 4.98 12.25
N THR A 35 6.27 3.88 12.20
CA THR A 35 5.15 3.69 11.28
C THR A 35 3.82 3.62 12.02
N SER A 36 2.77 4.24 11.48
CA SER A 36 1.44 4.25 12.09
C SER A 36 0.36 4.46 11.04
N GLY A 37 -0.82 3.90 11.27
CA GLY A 37 -2.05 4.24 10.53
C GLY A 37 -2.70 5.55 10.99
N TYR A 38 -2.16 6.17 12.04
CA TYR A 38 -2.70 7.37 12.67
C TYR A 38 -1.68 8.49 12.67
N ARG A 39 -2.16 9.69 12.42
CA ARG A 39 -1.40 10.94 12.55
C ARG A 39 -2.11 11.82 13.57
N ASN A 40 -1.43 12.13 14.68
CA ASN A 40 -1.97 12.93 15.78
C ASN A 40 -3.29 12.37 16.34
N GLY A 41 -3.43 11.05 16.41
CA GLY A 41 -4.65 10.38 16.88
C GLY A 41 -5.78 10.27 15.83
N VAL A 42 -5.62 10.86 14.65
CA VAL A 42 -6.60 10.79 13.54
C VAL A 42 -6.14 9.73 12.54
N PRO A 43 -7.00 8.79 12.10
CA PRO A 43 -6.63 7.83 11.07
C PRO A 43 -6.31 8.55 9.76
N ILE A 44 -5.26 8.09 9.07
CA ILE A 44 -4.80 8.73 7.83
C ILE A 44 -5.77 8.52 6.66
N GLY A 45 -6.58 7.47 6.74
CA GLY A 45 -7.57 7.10 5.73
C GLY A 45 -8.67 6.24 6.34
N GLU A 46 -9.57 5.75 5.50
CA GLU A 46 -10.61 4.81 5.91
C GLU A 46 -9.95 3.49 6.37
N PRO A 47 -10.22 3.01 7.60
CA PRO A 47 -9.71 1.73 8.07
C PRO A 47 -10.32 0.57 7.29
N GLU A 48 -9.52 -0.44 6.98
CA GLU A 48 -9.95 -1.61 6.21
C GLU A 48 -10.14 -2.85 7.09
N PHE A 49 -10.65 -3.93 6.49
CA PHE A 49 -10.84 -5.22 7.16
C PHE A 49 -9.56 -5.70 7.87
N VAL A 50 -8.41 -5.52 7.21
CA VAL A 50 -7.10 -5.76 7.82
C VAL A 50 -6.72 -4.53 8.66
N PRO A 51 -6.55 -4.65 10.00
CA PRO A 51 -6.43 -3.49 10.89
C PRO A 51 -5.22 -2.56 10.63
N ILE A 52 -4.21 -3.05 9.91
CA ILE A 52 -3.02 -2.28 9.54
C ILE A 52 -3.16 -1.59 8.18
N PHE A 53 -4.27 -1.79 7.46
CA PHE A 53 -4.51 -1.21 6.15
C PHE A 53 -5.48 -0.03 6.24
N PHE A 54 -5.12 1.04 5.54
CA PHE A 54 -5.89 2.28 5.46
C PHE A 54 -5.97 2.72 4.00
N VAL A 55 -7.15 3.11 3.53
CA VAL A 55 -7.32 3.65 2.18
C VAL A 55 -6.89 5.10 2.17
N TYR A 56 -5.68 5.32 1.67
CA TYR A 56 -5.09 6.65 1.55
C TYR A 56 -4.42 6.85 0.18
N PRO A 57 -5.21 7.07 -0.89
CA PRO A 57 -4.69 7.22 -2.26
C PRO A 57 -3.61 8.31 -2.37
N GLN A 58 -3.71 9.37 -1.57
CA GLN A 58 -2.76 10.49 -1.55
C GLN A 58 -1.34 10.00 -1.24
N GLY A 59 -1.21 8.98 -0.39
CA GLY A 59 0.06 8.34 -0.06
C GLY A 59 0.79 7.81 -1.29
N LEU A 60 0.06 7.24 -2.26
CA LEU A 60 0.66 6.78 -3.52
C LEU A 60 1.32 7.91 -4.29
N ARG A 61 0.59 9.01 -4.50
CA ARG A 61 1.14 10.16 -5.23
C ARG A 61 2.32 10.78 -4.50
N GLU A 62 2.21 10.97 -3.19
CA GLU A 62 3.29 11.56 -2.39
C GLU A 62 4.55 10.71 -2.43
N LEU A 63 4.42 9.38 -2.35
CA LEU A 63 5.53 8.45 -2.40
C LEU A 63 6.19 8.40 -3.78
N LEU A 64 5.42 8.44 -4.86
CA LEU A 64 5.94 8.53 -6.22
C LEU A 64 6.74 9.83 -6.43
N LEU A 65 6.19 10.95 -5.98
CA LEU A 65 6.86 12.25 -6.06
C LEU A 65 8.11 12.31 -5.17
N TYR A 66 8.05 11.74 -3.95
CA TYR A 66 9.22 11.61 -3.09
C TYR A 66 10.30 10.78 -3.75
N THR A 67 9.94 9.63 -4.34
CA THR A 67 10.88 8.73 -5.02
C THR A 67 11.56 9.46 -6.19
N LYS A 68 10.79 10.19 -6.99
CA LYS A 68 11.32 11.06 -8.05
C LYS A 68 12.35 12.06 -7.51
N ARG A 69 12.00 12.82 -6.45
CA ARG A 69 12.91 13.82 -5.87
C ARG A 69 14.17 13.21 -5.26
N ARG A 70 14.01 12.10 -4.54
CA ARG A 70 15.07 11.48 -3.73
C ARG A 70 16.07 10.66 -4.53
N TYR A 71 15.61 10.05 -5.62
CA TYR A 71 16.37 9.08 -6.42
C TYR A 71 16.59 9.53 -7.87
N ASN A 72 16.60 10.85 -8.11
CA ASN A 72 16.90 11.45 -9.41
C ASN A 72 15.98 10.96 -10.55
N SER A 73 14.66 11.00 -10.31
CA SER A 73 13.62 10.65 -11.28
C SER A 73 13.81 9.28 -11.95
N PRO A 74 13.83 8.18 -11.18
CA PRO A 74 14.01 6.85 -11.74
C PRO A 74 12.76 6.40 -12.51
N ILE A 75 12.92 5.35 -13.31
CA ILE A 75 11.79 4.61 -13.88
C ILE A 75 11.12 3.81 -12.76
N ILE A 76 9.80 3.91 -12.62
CA ILE A 76 9.03 3.28 -11.55
C ILE A 76 8.00 2.29 -12.13
N TYR A 77 7.86 1.16 -11.44
CA TYR A 77 6.76 0.21 -11.63
C TYR A 77 6.07 0.02 -10.28
N VAL A 78 4.76 0.24 -10.23
CA VAL A 78 3.96 -0.09 -9.03
C VAL A 78 3.62 -1.57 -9.13
N THR A 79 4.36 -2.41 -8.42
CA THR A 79 4.23 -3.87 -8.55
C THR A 79 3.08 -4.47 -7.76
N GLU A 80 2.63 -3.79 -6.70
CA GLU A 80 1.57 -4.26 -5.82
C GLU A 80 0.76 -3.06 -5.31
N ASN A 81 -0.54 -3.05 -5.56
CA ASN A 81 -1.50 -2.18 -4.88
C ASN A 81 -2.88 -2.85 -4.90
N GLY A 82 -3.53 -2.92 -3.75
CA GLY A 82 -4.72 -3.72 -3.56
C GLY A 82 -5.35 -3.51 -2.20
N ILE A 83 -6.53 -4.10 -2.03
CA ILE A 83 -7.34 -4.02 -0.83
C ILE A 83 -7.84 -5.42 -0.47
N ALA A 84 -8.03 -5.66 0.81
CA ALA A 84 -8.56 -6.91 1.33
C ALA A 84 -9.99 -6.66 1.84
N GLU A 85 -10.90 -7.55 1.48
CA GLU A 85 -12.29 -7.52 1.93
C GLU A 85 -12.58 -8.70 2.84
N ALA A 86 -13.55 -8.53 3.74
CA ALA A 86 -13.96 -9.60 4.64
C ALA A 86 -14.55 -10.78 3.84
N ASN A 87 -14.06 -11.99 4.09
CA ASN A 87 -14.70 -13.19 3.55
C ASN A 87 -16.02 -13.44 4.30
N ASN A 88 -17.15 -13.33 3.60
CA ASN A 88 -18.46 -13.64 4.16
C ASN A 88 -19.18 -14.69 3.29
N ALA A 89 -19.02 -15.95 3.69
CA ALA A 89 -19.65 -17.10 3.03
C ALA A 89 -21.19 -17.08 3.09
N SER A 90 -21.81 -16.22 3.92
CA SER A 90 -23.27 -16.10 4.01
C SER A 90 -23.87 -15.25 2.88
N ILE A 91 -23.04 -14.49 2.15
CA ILE A 91 -23.48 -13.61 1.08
C ILE A 91 -23.66 -14.43 -0.21
N PRO A 92 -24.81 -14.35 -0.90
CA PRO A 92 -24.98 -14.99 -2.19
C PRO A 92 -23.94 -14.53 -3.22
N ILE A 93 -23.45 -15.43 -4.07
CA ILE A 93 -22.41 -15.13 -5.07
C ILE A 93 -22.75 -13.90 -5.94
N LYS A 94 -24.02 -13.73 -6.33
CA LYS A 94 -24.48 -12.57 -7.11
C LYS A 94 -24.30 -11.22 -6.41
N GLN A 95 -24.29 -11.23 -5.08
CA GLN A 95 -24.00 -10.05 -4.26
C GLN A 95 -22.50 -9.92 -3.99
N ALA A 96 -21.81 -11.03 -3.72
CA ALA A 96 -20.36 -11.03 -3.52
C ALA A 96 -19.59 -10.51 -4.76
N LEU A 97 -20.09 -10.79 -5.97
CA LEU A 97 -19.51 -10.26 -7.21
C LEU A 97 -19.71 -8.75 -7.41
N LYS A 98 -20.51 -8.07 -6.57
CA LYS A 98 -20.72 -6.61 -6.64
C LYS A 98 -19.64 -5.88 -5.85
N ASP A 99 -18.44 -5.91 -6.40
CA ASP A 99 -17.22 -5.42 -5.76
C ASP A 99 -17.02 -3.90 -5.93
N GLY A 100 -17.97 -3.12 -5.42
CA GLY A 100 -17.93 -1.65 -5.52
C GLY A 100 -16.77 -1.02 -4.74
N HIS A 101 -16.34 -1.67 -3.66
CA HIS A 101 -15.27 -1.19 -2.79
C HIS A 101 -13.90 -1.28 -3.47
N ARG A 102 -13.53 -2.45 -4.02
CA ARG A 102 -12.28 -2.63 -4.79
C ARG A 102 -12.23 -1.77 -6.04
N ILE A 103 -13.38 -1.61 -6.73
CA ILE A 103 -13.49 -0.70 -7.87
C ILE A 103 -13.19 0.75 -7.44
N SER A 104 -13.84 1.23 -6.37
CA SER A 104 -13.62 2.58 -5.84
C SER A 104 -12.17 2.79 -5.40
N PHE A 105 -11.58 1.80 -4.71
CA PHE A 105 -10.19 1.82 -4.28
C PHE A 105 -9.24 2.02 -5.47
N HIS A 106 -9.32 1.16 -6.49
CA HIS A 106 -8.45 1.26 -7.65
C HIS A 106 -8.70 2.54 -8.45
N TYR A 107 -9.96 2.95 -8.61
CA TYR A 107 -10.30 4.20 -9.29
C TYR A 107 -9.58 5.39 -8.65
N ARG A 108 -9.68 5.55 -7.33
CA ARG A 108 -9.04 6.66 -6.60
C ARG A 108 -7.51 6.59 -6.66
N HIS A 109 -6.91 5.41 -6.55
CA HIS A 109 -5.45 5.23 -6.65
C HIS A 109 -4.93 5.52 -8.06
N LEU A 110 -5.61 5.02 -9.10
CA LEU A 110 -5.25 5.27 -10.50
C LEU A 110 -5.40 6.75 -10.88
N GLN A 111 -6.39 7.45 -10.32
CA GLN A 111 -6.52 8.91 -10.48
C GLN A 111 -5.28 9.65 -9.95
N LEU A 112 -4.84 9.34 -8.73
CA LEU A 112 -3.68 10.01 -8.15
C LEU A 112 -2.34 9.54 -8.74
N LEU A 113 -2.28 8.30 -9.22
CA LEU A 113 -1.19 7.82 -10.06
C LEU A 113 -1.07 8.67 -11.34
N ASN A 114 -2.18 8.89 -12.03
CA ASN A 114 -2.21 9.73 -13.22
C ASN A 114 -1.78 11.18 -12.91
N HIS A 115 -2.19 11.72 -11.77
CA HIS A 115 -1.70 13.03 -11.32
C HIS A 115 -0.18 13.03 -11.11
N ALA A 116 0.40 12.00 -10.48
CA ALA A 116 1.85 11.87 -10.32
C ALA A 116 2.59 11.78 -11.67
N ILE A 117 2.03 11.06 -12.64
CA ILE A 117 2.58 10.99 -14.01
C ILE A 117 2.55 12.37 -14.67
N ARG A 118 1.45 13.12 -14.54
CA ARG A 118 1.33 14.50 -15.03
C ARG A 118 2.32 15.45 -14.34
N ASP A 119 2.67 15.19 -13.09
CA ASP A 119 3.74 15.89 -12.35
C ASP A 119 5.15 15.38 -12.73
N GLY A 120 5.26 14.56 -13.78
CA GLY A 120 6.48 14.13 -14.42
C GLY A 120 7.18 12.95 -13.75
N VAL A 121 6.47 12.09 -13.02
CA VAL A 121 7.02 10.81 -12.56
C VAL A 121 7.01 9.80 -13.72
N ASP A 122 8.14 9.15 -14.01
CA ASP A 122 8.25 8.12 -15.07
C ASP A 122 7.74 6.77 -14.55
N VAL A 123 6.41 6.62 -14.47
CA VAL A 123 5.77 5.33 -14.17
C VAL A 123 5.48 4.57 -15.46
N ARG A 124 5.97 3.33 -15.55
CA ARG A 124 5.84 2.46 -16.72
C ARG A 124 4.85 1.31 -16.56
N GLY A 125 4.36 1.07 -15.35
CA GLY A 125 3.42 0.00 -15.08
C GLY A 125 2.81 0.09 -13.70
N TYR A 126 1.60 -0.44 -13.59
CA TYR A 126 0.84 -0.56 -12.36
C TYR A 126 0.17 -1.94 -12.37
N PHE A 127 0.43 -2.72 -11.32
CA PHE A 127 -0.03 -4.10 -11.18
C PHE A 127 -0.88 -4.19 -9.91
N THR A 128 -2.14 -4.58 -10.08
CA THR A 128 -3.07 -4.78 -8.98
C THR A 128 -2.70 -6.03 -8.20
N TRP A 129 -2.69 -5.93 -6.88
CA TRP A 129 -2.61 -7.08 -6.00
C TRP A 129 -4.04 -7.46 -5.58
N THR A 130 -4.61 -8.57 -6.05
CA THR A 130 -4.07 -9.62 -6.92
C THR A 130 -4.94 -9.86 -8.15
N PHE A 131 -4.41 -10.61 -9.11
CA PHE A 131 -5.20 -11.10 -10.25
C PHE A 131 -6.32 -12.05 -9.82
N SER A 132 -6.06 -12.92 -8.83
CA SER A 132 -7.01 -13.87 -8.26
C SER A 132 -7.00 -13.78 -6.74
N GLU A 133 -8.10 -14.19 -6.10
CA GLU A 133 -8.16 -14.37 -4.65
C GLU A 133 -6.95 -15.16 -4.16
N PHE A 134 -6.27 -14.63 -3.14
CA PHE A 134 -4.99 -15.13 -2.67
C PHE A 134 -5.10 -15.56 -1.21
N PHE A 135 -4.58 -16.75 -0.92
CA PHE A 135 -4.60 -17.33 0.42
C PHE A 135 -3.23 -17.14 1.07
N PHE A 136 -3.23 -16.50 2.24
CA PHE A 136 -2.12 -16.56 3.18
C PHE A 136 -2.59 -17.36 4.39
N ASN A 137 -1.70 -18.14 5.03
CA ASN A 137 -1.97 -18.68 6.36
C ASN A 137 -1.89 -17.51 7.35
N ASP A 138 -2.92 -16.68 7.38
CA ASP A 138 -3.09 -15.62 8.36
C ASP A 138 -4.13 -16.04 9.41
N PRO A 139 -4.02 -15.57 10.66
CA PRO A 139 -4.93 -15.96 11.74
C PRO A 139 -6.37 -15.41 11.57
N PHE A 140 -6.63 -14.61 10.54
CA PHE A 140 -7.94 -14.06 10.19
C PHE A 140 -8.60 -14.79 9.00
N SER A 141 -7.85 -15.66 8.32
CA SER A 141 -8.34 -16.57 7.31
C SER A 141 -9.06 -17.73 8.01
N ASP A 142 -10.35 -17.88 7.71
CA ASP A 142 -11.11 -19.06 8.14
C ASP A 142 -10.41 -20.29 7.53
N SER A 143 -9.85 -21.13 8.40
CA SER A 143 -9.09 -22.33 8.07
C SER A 143 -10.02 -23.44 7.57
N ARG A 144 -10.73 -23.19 6.47
CA ARG A 144 -11.60 -24.16 5.81
C ARG A 144 -11.24 -24.25 4.34
N TRP A 145 -10.07 -24.85 4.12
CA TRP A 145 -9.92 -25.89 3.11
C TRP A 145 -10.03 -27.24 3.81
#